data_AF-A0AAV2BLM8-F1
#
_entry.id   AF-A0AAV2BLM8-F1
#
_cell.length_a   1.000
_cell.length_b   1.000
_cell.length_c   1.000
_cell.angle_alpha   90.00
_cell.angle_beta   90.00
_cell.angle_gamma   90.00
#
_symmetry.space_group_name_H-M   'P 1'
#
loop_
_entity.id
_entity.type
_entity.pdbx_description
1 polymer ?
#
loop_
_entity_poly.entity_id
_entity_poly.type
_entity_poly.pdbx_seq_one_letter_code
_entity_poly.pdbx_strand_id
1 'polypeptide(L)'
;MQNGKRNFLEENILEVLKRPTTIPTPKLVDSRRGDTFVLDGSGWLPKFSRKQDYGKVPSYIEKIKQHIRHSKREFITAEHREEESQRLDME
;
A
#
# COMPACT_ATOMS: atom_id res chain seq x y z
N MET A 1 -7.89 48.56 32.45
CA MET A 1 -7.46 47.40 31.63
C MET A 1 -6.18 47.80 30.93
N GLN A 2 -5.02 47.36 31.43
CA GLN A 2 -3.75 47.63 30.77
C GLN A 2 -3.69 46.74 29.53
N ASN A 3 -4.02 47.33 28.38
CA ASN A 3 -3.79 46.71 27.09
C ASN A 3 -2.27 46.73 26.85
N GLY A 4 -1.60 45.75 27.46
CA GLY A 4 -0.15 45.58 27.43
C GLY A 4 0.34 45.46 26.00
N LYS A 5 1.34 46.27 25.65
CA LYS A 5 2.01 46.23 24.35
C LYS A 5 2.54 44.81 24.12
N ARG A 6 2.10 44.16 23.04
CA ARG A 6 2.61 42.85 22.62
C ARG A 6 4.13 42.93 22.43
N ASN A 7 4.85 41.96 22.99
CA ASN A 7 6.30 41.87 22.81
C ASN A 7 6.63 40.98 21.62
N PHE A 8 6.77 41.60 20.45
CA PHE A 8 7.06 40.89 19.19
C PHE A 8 8.37 40.11 19.23
N LEU A 9 9.35 40.51 20.05
CA LEU A 9 10.61 39.77 20.19
C LEU A 9 10.39 38.42 20.85
N GLU A 10 9.68 38.42 21.99
CA GLU A 10 9.35 37.19 22.72
C GLU A 10 8.42 36.30 21.91
N GLU A 11 7.42 36.87 21.23
CA GLU A 11 6.49 36.14 20.37
C GLU A 11 7.23 35.44 19.22
N ASN A 12 8.14 36.15 18.52
CA ASN A 12 8.91 35.58 17.41
C ASN A 12 9.86 34.46 17.88
N ILE A 13 10.51 34.65 19.04
CA ILE A 13 11.38 33.62 19.64
C ILE A 13 10.56 32.37 19.97
N LEU A 14 9.41 32.54 20.64
CA LEU A 14 8.52 31.45 20.97
C LEU A 14 7.96 30.77 19.73
N GLU A 15 7.66 31.51 18.66
CA GLU A 15 7.19 30.97 17.40
C GLU A 15 8.24 30.07 16.74
N VAL A 16 9.48 30.55 16.62
CA VAL A 16 10.58 29.77 16.02
C VAL A 16 10.88 28.51 16.83
N LEU A 17 10.89 28.61 18.16
CA LEU A 17 11.11 27.46 19.04
C LEU A 17 9.98 26.42 18.95
N LYS A 18 8.73 26.86 18.74
CA LYS A 18 7.56 25.98 18.63
C LYS A 18 7.37 25.39 17.23
N ARG A 19 8.02 25.94 16.21
CA ARG A 19 7.89 25.43 14.83
C ARG A 19 8.42 24.00 14.75
N PRO A 20 7.65 23.05 14.23
CA PRO A 20 8.13 21.70 14.01
C PRO A 20 9.27 21.71 13.00
N THR A 21 10.26 20.85 13.21
CA THR A 21 11.34 20.66 12.24
C THR A 21 10.75 20.05 10.95
N THR A 22 11.11 20.62 9.81
CA THR A 22 10.75 20.05 8.52
C THR A 22 11.72 18.93 8.18
N ILE A 23 11.20 17.74 7.92
CA ILE A 23 12.03 16.62 7.46
C ILE A 23 12.39 16.89 6.00
N PRO A 24 13.68 16.95 5.64
CA PRO A 24 14.09 17.24 4.27
C PRO A 24 13.66 16.10 3.34
N THR A 25 13.25 16.47 2.12
CA THR A 25 12.92 15.48 1.09
C THR A 25 14.20 14.80 0.59
N PRO A 26 14.20 13.46 0.43
CA PRO A 26 15.35 12.74 -0.08
C PRO A 26 15.59 13.12 -1.55
N LYS A 27 16.79 13.60 -1.85
CA LYS A 27 17.20 14.03 -3.19
C LYS A 27 18.54 13.42 -3.56
N LEU A 28 18.68 13.07 -4.84
CA LEU A 28 19.94 12.69 -5.44
C LEU A 28 20.54 13.91 -6.12
N VAL A 29 21.83 14.16 -5.89
CA VAL A 29 22.61 15.17 -6.61
C VAL A 29 23.41 14.46 -7.68
N ASP A 30 23.12 14.74 -8.94
CA ASP A 30 23.76 14.07 -10.09
C ASP A 30 24.98 14.86 -10.59
N SER A 31 24.87 16.20 -10.66
CA SER A 31 25.92 17.05 -11.20
C SER A 31 26.69 17.82 -10.12
N ARG A 32 27.97 18.14 -10.39
CA ARG A 32 28.79 19.02 -9.55
C ARG A 32 28.21 20.44 -9.41
N ARG A 33 27.27 20.83 -10.29
CA ARG A 33 26.60 22.14 -10.28
C ARG A 33 25.27 22.12 -9.51
N GLY A 34 24.90 20.98 -8.93
CA GLY A 34 23.73 20.87 -8.05
C GLY A 34 22.42 20.52 -8.76
N ASP A 35 22.48 19.90 -9.94
CA ASP A 35 21.27 19.30 -10.52
C ASP A 35 20.77 18.21 -9.58
N THR A 36 19.52 18.35 -9.15
CA THR A 36 18.92 17.45 -8.15
C THR A 36 17.66 16.79 -8.68
N PHE A 37 17.51 15.52 -8.32
CA PHE A 37 16.32 14.74 -8.59
C PHE A 37 15.67 14.32 -7.28
N VAL A 38 14.36 14.51 -7.17
CA VAL A 38 13.59 14.01 -6.03
C VAL A 38 13.53 12.49 -6.12
N LEU A 39 13.92 11.81 -5.04
CA LEU A 39 13.98 10.35 -5.03
C LEU A 39 12.59 9.70 -4.89
N ASP A 40 11.61 10.42 -4.35
CA ASP A 40 10.22 9.95 -4.25
C ASP A 40 9.61 9.72 -5.64
N GLY A 41 9.14 8.48 -5.88
CA GLY A 41 8.53 8.09 -7.16
C GLY A 41 9.50 7.64 -8.25
N SER A 42 10.81 7.85 -8.08
CA SER A 42 11.85 7.43 -9.03
C SER A 42 12.07 5.91 -9.12
N GLY A 43 11.52 5.14 -8.17
CA GLY A 43 11.77 3.70 -8.03
C GLY A 43 13.07 3.35 -7.31
N TRP A 44 13.94 4.32 -7.02
CA TRP A 44 15.19 4.12 -6.29
C TRP A 44 14.98 3.88 -4.79
N LEU A 45 13.95 4.48 -4.21
CA LEU A 45 13.63 4.27 -2.80
C LEU A 45 12.82 2.99 -2.63
N PRO A 46 13.19 2.12 -1.66
CA PRO A 46 12.44 0.92 -1.32
C PRO A 46 11.11 1.28 -0.66
N LYS A 47 10.09 1.60 -1.48
CA LYS A 47 8.77 2.08 -1.03
C LYS A 47 7.96 1.00 -0.34
N PHE A 48 8.06 -0.25 -0.81
CA PHE A 48 7.21 -1.34 -0.34
C PHE A 48 7.92 -2.34 0.59
N SER A 49 9.22 -2.18 0.83
CA SER A 49 9.99 -3.12 1.66
C SER A 49 9.56 -3.12 3.13
N ARG A 50 8.94 -2.03 3.61
CA ARG A 50 8.41 -1.90 4.98
C ARG A 50 6.89 -2.09 5.07
N LYS A 51 6.25 -2.53 3.99
CA LYS A 51 4.81 -2.78 3.99
C LYS A 51 4.50 -3.94 4.94
N GLN A 52 3.48 -3.83 5.80
CA GLN A 52 3.19 -4.86 6.83
C GLN A 52 2.78 -6.22 6.23
N ASP A 53 2.22 -6.20 5.02
CA ASP A 53 1.82 -7.34 4.23
C ASP A 53 2.85 -7.69 3.14
N TYR A 54 4.07 -7.14 3.22
CA TYR A 54 5.16 -7.54 2.34
C TYR A 54 5.41 -9.05 2.47
N GLY A 55 5.46 -9.74 1.34
CA GLY A 55 5.60 -11.20 1.29
C GLY A 55 4.33 -12.01 1.59
N LYS A 56 3.23 -11.37 2.01
CA LYS A 56 1.94 -12.06 2.18
C LYS A 56 1.22 -12.18 0.84
N VAL A 57 0.49 -13.28 0.66
CA VAL A 57 -0.36 -13.46 -0.52
C VAL A 57 -1.52 -12.47 -0.47
N PRO A 58 -1.75 -11.67 -1.53
CA PRO A 58 -2.89 -10.77 -1.57
C PRO A 58 -4.22 -11.53 -1.52
N SER A 59 -5.20 -10.96 -0.81
CA SER A 59 -6.53 -11.57 -0.61
C SER A 59 -7.27 -11.89 -1.92
N TYR A 60 -7.04 -11.12 -2.99
CA TYR A 60 -7.66 -11.39 -4.29
C TYR A 60 -7.17 -12.70 -4.91
N ILE A 61 -5.91 -13.09 -4.67
CA ILE A 61 -5.36 -14.36 -5.16
C ILE A 61 -6.02 -15.53 -4.42
N GLU A 62 -6.26 -15.39 -3.12
CA GLU A 62 -6.97 -16.40 -2.33
C GLU A 62 -8.40 -16.60 -2.83
N LYS A 63 -9.11 -15.51 -3.12
CA LYS A 63 -10.46 -15.55 -3.71
C LYS A 63 -10.47 -16.28 -5.06
N ILE A 64 -9.48 -16.00 -5.92
CA ILE A 64 -9.34 -16.68 -7.22
C ILE A 64 -9.11 -18.19 -7.01
N LYS A 65 -8.22 -18.58 -6.08
CA LYS A 65 -7.96 -19.99 -5.78
C LYS A 65 -9.22 -20.72 -5.29
N GLN A 66 -10.03 -20.07 -4.46
CA GLN A 66 -11.29 -20.62 -3.99
C GLN A 66 -12.29 -20.79 -5.13
N HIS A 67 -12.42 -19.78 -6.00
CA HIS A 67 -13.31 -19.84 -7.15
C HIS A 67 -12.93 -20.98 -8.11
N ILE A 68 -11.64 -21.13 -8.42
CA ILE A 68 -11.15 -22.24 -9.24
C ILE A 68 -11.45 -23.60 -8.58
N ARG A 69 -11.25 -23.72 -7.26
CA ARG A 69 -11.58 -24.96 -6.53
C ARG A 69 -13.06 -25.29 -6.58
N HIS A 70 -13.91 -24.28 -6.47
CA HIS A 70 -15.36 -24.45 -6.51
C HIS A 70 -15.81 -24.89 -7.90
N SER A 71 -15.41 -24.17 -8.95
CA SER A 71 -15.73 -24.52 -10.34
C SER A 71 -15.28 -25.94 -10.71
N LYS A 72 -14.08 -26.36 -10.28
CA LYS A 72 -13.61 -27.73 -10.48
C LYS A 72 -14.49 -28.78 -9.80
N ARG A 73 -14.95 -28.50 -8.57
CA ARG A 73 -15.82 -29.42 -7.84
C ARG A 73 -17.16 -29.54 -8.54
N GLU A 74 -17.75 -28.42 -8.97
CA GLU A 74 -19.03 -28.42 -9.68
C GLU A 74 -18.95 -29.25 -10.96
N PHE A 75 -17.86 -29.08 -11.73
CA PHE A 75 -17.62 -29.86 -12.94
C PHE A 75 -17.57 -31.38 -12.64
N ILE A 76 -16.75 -31.79 -11.66
CA ILE A 76 -16.63 -33.21 -11.27
C ILE A 76 -17.98 -33.77 -10.78
N THR A 77 -18.74 -32.99 -10.00
CA THR A 77 -20.07 -33.43 -9.53
C THR A 77 -21.09 -33.55 -10.66
N ALA A 78 -21.00 -32.70 -11.68
CA ALA A 78 -21.87 -32.79 -12.85
C ALA A 78 -21.55 -34.05 -13.67
N GLU A 79 -20.28 -34.34 -13.91
CA GLU A 79 -19.86 -35.57 -14.61
C GLU A 79 -20.34 -36.83 -13.88
N HIS A 80 -20.13 -36.93 -12.56
CA HIS A 80 -20.61 -38.10 -11.80
C HIS A 80 -22.13 -38.24 -11.83
N ARG A 81 -22.87 -37.12 -11.78
CA ARG A 81 -24.34 -37.14 -11.86
C ARG A 81 -24.82 -37.62 -13.24
N GLU A 82 -24.12 -37.23 -14.30
CA GLU A 82 -24.38 -37.72 -15.66
C GLU A 82 -24.08 -39.22 -15.77
N GLU A 83 -22.95 -39.69 -15.25
CA GLU A 83 -22.60 -41.12 -15.20
C GLU A 83 -23.65 -41.95 -14.44
N GLU A 84 -24.13 -41.47 -13.30
CA GLU A 84 -25.18 -42.13 -12.52
C GLU A 84 -26.51 -42.21 -13.28
N SER A 85 -26.89 -41.14 -13.99
CA SER A 85 -28.12 -41.14 -14.81
C SER A 85 -28.04 -42.17 -15.94
N GLN A 86 -26.90 -42.26 -16.63
CA GLN A 86 -26.67 -43.23 -17.70
C GLN A 86 -26.69 -44.67 -17.20
N ARG A 87 -26.25 -44.90 -15.95
CA ARG A 87 -26.28 -46.24 -15.34
C ARG A 87 -27.69 -46.68 -14.98
N LEU A 88 -28.53 -45.77 -14.47
CA LEU A 88 -29.92 -46.06 -14.13
C LEU A 88 -30.79 -46.30 -15.37
N ASP A 89 -30.51 -45.63 -16.48
CA ASP A 89 -31.24 -45.83 -17.74
C ASP A 89 -30.90 -47.18 -18.43
N MET A 90 -29.85 -47.87 -17.99
CA MET A 90 -29.36 -49.14 -18.53
C MET A 90 -29.85 -50.37 -17.75
N GLU A 91 -30.50 -50.18 -16.60
CA GLU A 91 -31.03 -51.23 -15.70
C GLU A 91 -32.55 -51.40 -15.89
#